data_AF-A0A1M7SWC1-F1
#
_entry.id   AF-A0A1M7SWC1-F1
#
_cell.length_a   1.000
_cell.length_b   1.000
_cell.length_c   1.000
_cell.angle_alpha   90.00
_cell.angle_beta   90.00
_cell.angle_gamma   90.00
#
_symmetry.space_group_name_H-M   'P 1'
#
loop_
_entity.id
_entity.type
_entity.pdbx_description
1 polymer ?
#
loop_
_entity_poly.entity_id
_entity_poly.type
_entity_poly.pdbx_seq_one_letter_code
_entity_poly.pdbx_strand_id
1 'polypeptide(L)'
;MPSVSESVSRVVEAESWDQRVARIRLIPQQHGTGEHPGIYAAIAREAYVPHLAPDFAYIHEAPFYERPYFEEVYKAAAEATDDFRSVTVTNLKDAVMDDPRTLLVFRTIVGLTKEEFAHSTTLAAGPLDLSGLSAGKIDAMERKGTATTEDQARVVAETLSAVMAGTLFGDPPGDLKSKQDKPDTQGGWRAVQGFASHGVPYSMLLHQRHYGGAFRQVLDATSSKRGDLIEDAVEALFKDNGIPYIRTGSHNQGDIEERFEVRVTPAPDFVVFDDSDTLRAMLECKGTNNGGTARDKALRFERLRDESIRLGGIPLLAVLGGIGWARVNDTLGPVVRDTDGRVFTLANLPEMLTVAPFPSLIGLAAD
;
A
#
# COMPACT_ATOMS: atom_id res chain seq x y z
N MET A 1 24.31 26.42 27.16
CA MET A 1 23.46 25.45 26.42
C MET A 1 24.32 24.85 25.33
N PRO A 2 24.21 23.53 25.04
CA PRO A 2 24.96 22.92 23.94
C PRO A 2 24.54 23.56 22.62
N SER A 3 25.45 23.58 21.64
CA SER A 3 25.11 23.92 20.27
C SER A 3 24.19 22.85 19.66
N VAL A 4 23.54 23.20 18.54
CA VAL A 4 22.74 22.25 17.73
C VAL A 4 23.57 21.01 17.38
N SER A 5 24.79 21.21 16.87
CA SER A 5 25.68 20.11 16.46
C SER A 5 26.05 19.19 17.62
N GLU A 6 26.38 19.76 18.79
CA GLU A 6 26.70 18.97 19.99
C GLU A 6 25.49 18.16 20.48
N SER A 7 24.28 18.71 20.35
CA SER A 7 23.06 18.03 20.78
C SER A 7 22.71 16.87 19.86
N VAL A 8 22.85 17.06 18.55
CA VAL A 8 22.71 15.98 17.55
C VAL A 8 23.73 14.87 17.82
N SER A 9 25.02 15.22 17.95
CA SER A 9 26.11 14.26 18.18
C SER A 9 25.85 13.45 19.46
N ARG A 10 25.47 14.11 20.56
CA ARG A 10 25.07 13.43 21.79
C ARG A 10 23.91 12.48 21.57
N VAL A 11 22.87 12.82 20.82
CA VAL A 11 21.77 11.87 20.58
C VAL A 11 22.23 10.66 19.76
N VAL A 12 23.00 10.89 18.70
CA VAL A 12 23.48 9.84 17.79
C VAL A 12 24.43 8.87 18.51
N GLU A 13 25.39 9.40 19.27
CA GLU A 13 26.42 8.68 20.02
C GLU A 13 25.94 8.16 21.40
N ALA A 14 24.63 8.10 21.63
CA ALA A 14 24.10 7.49 22.85
C ALA A 14 24.43 5.99 22.90
N GLU A 15 24.94 5.53 24.04
CA GLU A 15 25.36 4.13 24.27
C GLU A 15 24.15 3.18 24.47
N SER A 16 22.98 3.73 24.80
CA SER A 16 21.74 2.98 24.93
C SER A 16 20.54 3.77 24.42
N TRP A 17 19.46 3.05 24.10
CA TRP A 17 18.19 3.65 23.69
C TRP A 17 17.58 4.55 24.78
N ASP A 18 17.62 4.13 26.04
CA ASP A 18 17.12 4.98 27.15
C ASP A 18 17.95 6.26 27.30
N GLN A 19 19.27 6.18 27.10
CA GLN A 19 20.12 7.38 27.09
C GLN A 19 19.78 8.28 25.90
N ARG A 20 19.53 7.72 24.73
CA ARG A 20 19.11 8.46 23.53
C ARG A 20 17.79 9.20 23.77
N VAL A 21 16.79 8.50 24.29
CA VAL A 21 15.48 9.06 24.67
C VAL A 21 15.66 10.21 25.65
N ALA A 22 16.46 10.02 26.71
CA ALA A 22 16.71 11.06 27.70
C ALA A 22 17.35 12.30 27.07
N ARG A 23 18.32 12.11 26.15
CA ARG A 23 18.96 13.22 25.42
C ARG A 23 17.97 13.94 24.49
N ILE A 24 17.08 13.21 23.81
CA ILE A 24 16.03 13.79 22.95
C ILE A 24 15.06 14.64 23.76
N ARG A 25 14.60 14.17 24.93
CA ARG A 25 13.69 14.91 25.82
C ARG A 25 14.25 16.23 26.34
N LEU A 26 15.57 16.41 26.32
CA LEU A 26 16.22 17.65 26.73
C LEU A 26 16.26 18.72 25.61
N ILE A 27 15.99 18.35 24.34
CA ILE A 27 16.05 19.30 23.21
C ILE A 27 15.15 20.52 23.44
N PRO A 28 13.87 20.39 23.86
CA PRO A 28 13.01 21.56 24.10
C PRO A 28 13.50 22.49 25.22
N GLN A 29 14.32 21.98 26.14
CA GLN A 29 14.87 22.75 27.27
C GLN A 29 16.20 23.43 26.91
N GLN A 30 16.90 22.93 25.89
CA GLN A 30 18.25 23.35 25.52
C GLN A 30 18.29 24.28 24.30
N HIS A 31 17.22 24.31 23.50
CA HIS A 31 17.18 25.01 22.20
C HIS A 31 15.88 25.78 22.03
N GLY A 32 15.93 26.85 21.22
CA GLY A 32 14.74 27.61 20.86
C GLY A 32 13.81 26.81 19.94
N THR A 33 12.50 27.05 20.01
CA THR A 33 11.49 26.32 19.21
C THR A 33 11.73 26.37 17.71
N GLY A 34 12.33 27.46 17.21
CA GLY A 34 12.71 27.60 15.79
C GLY A 34 13.83 26.65 15.33
N GLU A 35 14.64 26.13 16.27
CA GLU A 35 15.76 25.22 15.96
C GLU A 35 15.32 23.75 15.96
N HIS A 36 14.24 23.42 16.69
CA HIS A 36 13.78 22.05 16.92
C HIS A 36 13.61 21.23 15.62
N PRO A 37 12.94 21.72 14.56
CA PRO A 37 12.77 20.93 13.34
C PRO A 37 14.10 20.54 12.70
N GLY A 38 15.09 21.43 12.71
CA GLY A 38 16.42 21.17 12.17
C GLY A 38 17.18 20.12 12.99
N ILE A 39 17.10 20.18 14.32
CA ILE A 39 17.74 19.21 15.22
C ILE A 39 17.15 17.81 15.01
N TYR A 40 15.82 17.68 15.05
CA TYR A 40 15.16 16.38 14.85
C TYR A 40 15.40 15.80 13.46
N ALA A 41 15.45 16.65 12.43
CA ALA A 41 15.78 16.22 11.07
C ALA A 41 17.24 15.73 10.94
N ALA A 42 18.18 16.39 11.62
CA ALA A 42 19.58 15.95 11.66
C ALA A 42 19.72 14.61 12.39
N ILE A 43 19.10 14.47 13.56
CA ILE A 43 19.03 13.21 14.31
C ILE A 43 18.41 12.10 13.45
N ALA A 44 17.26 12.35 12.81
CA ALA A 44 16.60 11.42 11.91
C ALA A 44 17.56 10.90 10.82
N ARG A 45 18.29 11.82 10.19
CA ARG A 45 19.22 11.52 9.09
C ARG A 45 20.38 10.65 9.54
N GLU A 46 20.96 10.94 10.69
CA GLU A 46 22.18 10.27 11.15
C GLU A 46 21.89 8.96 11.88
N ALA A 47 20.85 8.92 12.71
CA ALA A 47 20.58 7.80 13.60
C ALA A 47 19.55 6.79 13.09
N TYR A 48 18.72 7.14 12.09
CA TYR A 48 17.57 6.30 11.70
C TYR A 48 17.51 5.99 10.22
N VAL A 49 17.83 6.94 9.33
CA VAL A 49 17.87 6.70 7.88
C VAL A 49 18.77 5.52 7.48
N PRO A 50 19.96 5.30 8.10
CA PRO A 50 20.80 4.14 7.76
C PRO A 50 20.14 2.78 8.00
N HIS A 51 19.09 2.71 8.84
CA HIS A 51 18.36 1.48 9.14
C HIS A 51 17.15 1.27 8.22
N LEU A 52 16.81 2.22 7.34
CA LEU A 52 15.71 2.06 6.39
C LEU A 52 16.07 1.02 5.32
N ALA A 53 15.34 -0.09 5.30
CA ALA A 53 15.52 -1.12 4.29
C ALA A 53 15.01 -0.65 2.91
N PRO A 54 15.68 -1.04 1.80
CA PRO A 54 15.20 -0.81 0.44
C PRO A 54 14.09 -1.81 0.09
N ASP A 55 12.99 -1.81 0.85
CA ASP A 55 11.86 -2.73 0.65
C ASP A 55 11.17 -2.58 -0.72
N PHE A 56 11.41 -1.47 -1.42
CA PHE A 56 11.00 -1.24 -2.81
C PHE A 56 11.63 -2.24 -3.81
N ALA A 57 12.70 -2.93 -3.40
CA ALA A 57 13.32 -3.97 -4.22
C ALA A 57 12.48 -5.25 -4.32
N TYR A 58 11.44 -5.38 -3.48
CA TYR A 58 10.63 -6.59 -3.39
C TYR A 58 9.12 -6.29 -3.52
N ILE A 59 8.38 -7.29 -4.00
CA ILE A 59 6.92 -7.30 -4.05
C ILE A 59 6.42 -8.63 -3.48
N HIS A 60 5.19 -8.65 -2.97
CA HIS A 60 4.57 -9.91 -2.59
C HIS A 60 4.18 -10.70 -3.83
N GLU A 61 4.29 -12.02 -3.74
CA GLU A 61 3.72 -12.91 -4.73
C GLU A 61 2.21 -12.74 -4.80
N ALA A 62 1.70 -12.76 -6.04
CA ALA A 62 0.29 -12.69 -6.33
C ALA A 62 -0.02 -13.57 -7.55
N PRO A 63 -0.31 -14.87 -7.36
CA PRO A 63 -0.42 -15.86 -8.44
C PRO A 63 -1.30 -15.45 -9.63
N PHE A 64 -2.37 -14.69 -9.38
CA PHE A 64 -3.25 -14.14 -10.43
C PHE A 64 -2.54 -13.21 -11.43
N TYR A 65 -1.50 -12.50 -11.00
CA TYR A 65 -0.71 -11.59 -11.84
C TYR A 65 0.50 -12.28 -12.48
N GLU A 66 0.74 -13.55 -12.17
CA GLU A 66 1.87 -14.28 -12.68
C GLU A 66 1.66 -14.71 -14.13
N ARG A 67 2.78 -14.83 -14.84
CA ARG A 67 2.83 -15.19 -16.25
C ARG A 67 2.04 -16.46 -16.60
N PRO A 68 2.14 -17.59 -15.84
CA PRO A 68 1.42 -18.81 -16.21
C PRO A 68 -0.09 -18.62 -16.28
N TYR A 69 -0.68 -17.88 -15.33
CA TYR A 69 -2.12 -17.61 -15.34
C TYR A 69 -2.52 -16.75 -16.54
N PHE A 70 -1.76 -15.67 -16.79
CA PHE A 70 -2.06 -14.78 -17.91
C PHE A 70 -1.90 -15.47 -19.27
N GLU A 71 -0.86 -16.29 -19.46
CA GLU A 71 -0.64 -17.03 -20.72
C GLU A 71 -1.74 -18.05 -21.02
N GLU A 72 -2.23 -18.76 -19.99
CA GLU A 72 -3.36 -19.69 -20.13
C GLU A 72 -4.60 -18.94 -20.65
N VAL A 73 -4.96 -17.84 -19.99
CA VAL A 73 -6.17 -17.07 -20.32
C VAL A 73 -6.01 -16.32 -21.64
N TYR A 74 -4.80 -15.82 -21.95
CA TYR A 74 -4.47 -15.23 -23.24
C TYR A 74 -4.68 -16.21 -24.39
N LYS A 75 -4.20 -17.45 -24.23
CA LYS A 75 -4.38 -18.50 -25.23
C LYS A 75 -5.87 -18.77 -25.48
N ALA A 76 -6.68 -18.88 -24.44
CA ALA A 76 -8.13 -19.06 -24.58
C ALA A 76 -8.80 -17.90 -25.34
N ALA A 77 -8.42 -16.65 -25.03
CA ALA A 77 -8.96 -15.48 -25.73
C ALA A 77 -8.53 -15.42 -27.20
N ALA A 78 -7.27 -15.76 -27.49
CA ALA A 78 -6.74 -15.81 -28.85
C ALA A 78 -7.43 -16.91 -29.68
N GLU A 79 -7.58 -18.12 -29.13
CA GLU A 79 -8.28 -19.23 -29.79
C GLU A 79 -9.75 -18.89 -30.09
N ALA A 80 -10.47 -18.34 -29.11
CA ALA A 80 -11.88 -17.97 -29.26
C ALA A 80 -12.11 -16.84 -30.29
N THR A 81 -11.09 -16.05 -30.59
CA THR A 81 -11.19 -14.90 -31.51
C THR A 81 -10.35 -15.07 -32.78
N ASP A 82 -9.84 -16.27 -33.05
CA ASP A 82 -8.98 -16.55 -34.19
C ASP A 82 -7.78 -15.57 -34.26
N ASP A 83 -6.99 -15.52 -33.19
CA ASP A 83 -5.89 -14.56 -32.99
C ASP A 83 -6.35 -13.09 -33.13
N PHE A 84 -7.50 -12.76 -32.53
CA PHE A 84 -8.14 -11.44 -32.60
C PHE A 84 -8.57 -11.00 -34.02
N ARG A 85 -8.66 -11.92 -34.98
CA ARG A 85 -9.25 -11.66 -36.32
C ARG A 85 -10.77 -11.58 -36.29
N SER A 86 -11.39 -12.31 -35.38
CA SER A 86 -12.82 -12.56 -35.30
C SER A 86 -13.40 -11.95 -34.02
N VAL A 87 -13.56 -10.62 -34.00
CA VAL A 87 -13.85 -9.81 -32.80
C VAL A 87 -15.13 -8.96 -32.93
N THR A 88 -16.15 -9.53 -33.57
CA THR A 88 -17.50 -8.93 -33.57
C THR A 88 -18.09 -9.00 -32.16
N VAL A 89 -19.15 -8.22 -31.90
CA VAL A 89 -19.90 -8.31 -30.63
C VAL A 89 -20.33 -9.74 -30.34
N THR A 90 -20.81 -10.48 -31.35
CA THR A 90 -21.18 -11.89 -31.19
C THR A 90 -20.00 -12.75 -30.74
N ASN A 91 -18.86 -12.65 -31.43
CA ASN A 91 -17.70 -13.47 -31.11
C ASN A 91 -17.11 -13.14 -29.74
N LEU A 92 -17.09 -11.86 -29.36
CA LEU A 92 -16.65 -11.43 -28.03
C LEU A 92 -17.62 -11.90 -26.94
N LYS A 93 -18.92 -11.88 -27.21
CA LYS A 93 -19.94 -12.41 -26.30
C LYS A 93 -19.70 -13.90 -26.06
N ASP A 94 -19.55 -14.66 -27.14
CA ASP A 94 -19.38 -16.11 -27.09
C ASP A 94 -18.07 -16.48 -26.38
N ALA A 95 -16.97 -15.77 -26.67
CA ALA A 95 -15.69 -15.97 -25.98
C ALA A 95 -15.79 -15.78 -24.45
N VAL A 96 -16.52 -14.75 -24.00
CA VAL A 96 -16.71 -14.47 -22.57
C VAL A 96 -17.70 -15.44 -21.92
N MET A 97 -18.69 -15.94 -22.67
CA MET A 97 -19.61 -16.98 -22.19
C MET A 97 -18.90 -18.32 -22.00
N ASP A 98 -18.07 -18.71 -22.97
CA ASP A 98 -17.38 -20.00 -22.98
C ASP A 98 -16.27 -20.05 -21.92
N ASP A 99 -15.48 -18.96 -21.81
CA ASP A 99 -14.53 -18.79 -20.72
C ASP A 99 -14.53 -17.33 -20.20
N PRO A 100 -15.24 -17.05 -19.09
CA PRO A 100 -15.30 -15.71 -18.50
C PRO A 100 -13.95 -15.12 -18.12
N ARG A 101 -12.89 -15.95 -17.97
CA ARG A 101 -11.56 -15.45 -17.65
C ARG A 101 -10.98 -14.64 -18.81
N THR A 102 -11.38 -14.91 -20.05
CA THR A 102 -10.92 -14.17 -21.25
C THR A 102 -11.17 -12.67 -21.16
N LEU A 103 -12.14 -12.24 -20.34
CA LEU A 103 -12.34 -10.83 -20.02
C LEU A 103 -11.07 -10.15 -19.48
N LEU A 104 -10.20 -10.87 -18.76
CA LEU A 104 -8.92 -10.33 -18.29
C LEU A 104 -8.10 -9.81 -19.47
N VAL A 105 -8.00 -10.59 -20.55
CA VAL A 105 -7.22 -10.25 -21.74
C VAL A 105 -7.85 -9.05 -22.43
N PHE A 106 -9.15 -9.11 -22.71
CA PHE A 106 -9.84 -8.02 -23.40
C PHE A 106 -9.83 -6.71 -22.60
N ARG A 107 -10.04 -6.77 -21.28
CA ARG A 107 -9.96 -5.60 -20.40
C ARG A 107 -8.54 -5.01 -20.39
N THR A 108 -7.51 -5.85 -20.35
CA THR A 108 -6.11 -5.36 -20.42
C THR A 108 -5.79 -4.73 -21.77
N ILE A 109 -6.33 -5.25 -22.87
CA ILE A 109 -6.22 -4.64 -24.20
C ILE A 109 -6.85 -3.25 -24.22
N VAL A 110 -8.05 -3.05 -23.65
CA VAL A 110 -8.66 -1.72 -23.62
C VAL A 110 -8.08 -0.80 -22.53
N GLY A 111 -7.14 -1.27 -21.72
CA GLY A 111 -6.38 -0.45 -20.78
C GLY A 111 -7.18 0.09 -19.59
N LEU A 112 -8.29 -0.56 -19.21
CA LEU A 112 -9.15 -0.13 -18.11
C LEU A 112 -8.89 -0.93 -16.84
N THR A 113 -8.96 -0.30 -15.67
CA THR A 113 -9.02 -1.03 -14.38
C THR A 113 -10.35 -1.78 -14.26
N LYS A 114 -10.48 -2.67 -13.27
CA LYS A 114 -11.74 -3.40 -13.02
C LYS A 114 -12.90 -2.46 -12.71
N GLU A 115 -12.62 -1.40 -11.94
CA GLU A 115 -13.62 -0.39 -11.59
C GLU A 115 -13.99 0.48 -12.79
N GLU A 116 -13.01 0.89 -13.60
CA GLU A 116 -13.25 1.65 -14.82
C GLU A 116 -14.04 0.83 -15.84
N PHE A 117 -13.71 -0.46 -15.99
CA PHE A 117 -14.45 -1.37 -16.86
C PHE A 117 -15.89 -1.58 -16.36
N ALA A 118 -16.09 -1.79 -15.04
CA ALA A 118 -17.42 -1.88 -14.44
C ALA A 118 -18.26 -0.65 -14.77
N HIS A 119 -17.71 0.55 -14.58
CA HIS A 119 -18.41 1.78 -14.94
C HIS A 119 -18.71 1.87 -16.44
N SER A 120 -17.76 1.47 -17.28
CA SER A 120 -17.91 1.43 -18.74
C SER A 120 -19.05 0.50 -19.18
N THR A 121 -19.26 -0.63 -18.48
CA THR A 121 -20.37 -1.52 -18.78
C THR A 121 -21.73 -0.88 -18.51
N THR A 122 -21.85 0.00 -17.51
CA THR A 122 -23.08 0.75 -17.26
C THR A 122 -23.40 1.71 -18.42
N LEU A 123 -22.39 2.36 -18.99
CA LEU A 123 -22.55 3.24 -20.15
C LEU A 123 -23.03 2.47 -21.38
N ALA A 124 -22.43 1.30 -21.66
CA ALA A 124 -22.79 0.46 -22.79
C ALA A 124 -24.15 -0.25 -22.62
N ALA A 125 -24.56 -0.54 -21.38
CA ALA A 125 -25.81 -1.24 -21.09
C ALA A 125 -27.06 -0.36 -21.24
N GLY A 126 -26.94 0.95 -20.99
CA GLY A 126 -28.07 1.89 -21.06
C GLY A 126 -28.85 1.86 -22.38
N PRO A 127 -28.20 1.98 -23.55
CA PRO A 127 -28.86 1.86 -24.84
C PRO A 127 -29.49 0.49 -25.13
N LEU A 128 -29.12 -0.55 -24.38
CA LEU A 128 -29.60 -1.92 -24.52
C LEU A 128 -30.73 -2.27 -23.56
N ASP A 129 -31.12 -1.35 -22.67
CA ASP A 129 -32.03 -1.59 -21.55
C ASP A 129 -31.56 -2.75 -20.63
N LEU A 130 -30.24 -2.83 -20.44
CA LEU A 130 -29.59 -3.83 -19.59
C LEU A 130 -28.90 -3.18 -18.39
N SER A 131 -28.48 -4.01 -17.43
CA SER A 131 -27.69 -3.56 -16.29
C SER A 131 -26.19 -3.75 -16.53
N GLY A 132 -25.39 -2.76 -16.10
CA GLY A 132 -23.93 -2.89 -16.03
C GLY A 132 -23.48 -3.94 -15.01
N LEU A 133 -22.22 -4.35 -15.11
CA LEU A 133 -21.59 -5.30 -14.18
C LEU A 133 -20.90 -4.56 -13.03
N SER A 134 -20.87 -5.18 -11.85
CA SER A 134 -20.08 -4.67 -10.73
C SER A 134 -18.60 -5.04 -10.88
N ALA A 135 -17.71 -4.25 -10.25
CA ALA A 135 -16.28 -4.57 -10.20
C ALA A 135 -16.02 -5.94 -9.55
N GLY A 136 -16.81 -6.33 -8.54
CA GLY A 136 -16.74 -7.65 -7.91
C GLY A 136 -17.12 -8.79 -8.86
N LYS A 137 -18.11 -8.59 -9.74
CA LYS A 137 -18.46 -9.58 -10.77
C LYS A 137 -17.34 -9.73 -11.79
N ILE A 138 -16.75 -8.63 -12.26
CA ILE A 138 -15.60 -8.64 -13.17
C ILE A 138 -14.41 -9.36 -12.52
N ASP A 139 -14.09 -9.06 -11.26
CA ASP A 139 -13.03 -9.76 -10.53
C ASP A 139 -13.30 -11.27 -10.42
N ALA A 140 -14.53 -11.67 -10.13
CA ALA A 140 -14.92 -13.09 -10.03
C ALA A 140 -14.88 -13.81 -11.39
N MET A 141 -15.20 -13.13 -12.49
CA MET A 141 -15.01 -13.67 -13.85
C MET A 141 -13.52 -13.88 -14.14
N GLU A 142 -12.72 -12.83 -13.96
CA GLU A 142 -11.30 -12.84 -14.30
C GLU A 142 -10.46 -13.78 -13.45
N ARG A 143 -10.78 -13.95 -12.16
CA ARG A 143 -10.00 -14.79 -11.23
C ARG A 143 -10.51 -16.22 -11.09
N LYS A 144 -11.82 -16.42 -11.20
CA LYS A 144 -12.48 -17.69 -10.84
C LYS A 144 -13.25 -18.31 -12.02
N GLY A 145 -13.31 -17.65 -13.17
CA GLY A 145 -14.12 -18.10 -14.31
C GLY A 145 -15.62 -18.11 -13.99
N THR A 146 -16.09 -17.21 -13.12
CA THR A 146 -17.49 -17.20 -12.69
C THR A 146 -18.41 -16.91 -13.87
N ALA A 147 -19.22 -17.92 -14.26
CA ALA A 147 -20.13 -17.89 -15.40
C ALA A 147 -20.96 -16.60 -15.51
N THR A 148 -21.11 -16.08 -16.73
CA THR A 148 -21.96 -14.94 -17.06
C THR A 148 -23.32 -15.39 -17.56
N THR A 149 -24.32 -14.51 -17.40
CA THR A 149 -25.55 -14.62 -18.19
C THR A 149 -25.32 -14.11 -19.60
N GLU A 150 -26.23 -14.44 -20.53
CA GLU A 150 -26.16 -13.94 -21.90
C GLU A 150 -26.17 -12.41 -21.96
N ASP A 151 -27.04 -11.76 -21.16
CA ASP A 151 -27.10 -10.30 -21.07
C ASP A 151 -25.78 -9.70 -20.55
N GLN A 152 -25.16 -10.31 -19.54
CA GLN A 152 -23.88 -9.85 -19.02
C GLN A 152 -22.77 -9.95 -20.07
N ALA A 153 -22.70 -11.08 -20.78
CA ALA A 153 -21.72 -11.26 -21.85
C ALA A 153 -21.97 -10.29 -23.01
N ARG A 154 -23.23 -10.02 -23.35
CA ARG A 154 -23.59 -9.02 -24.36
C ARG A 154 -23.12 -7.62 -23.96
N VAL A 155 -23.40 -7.19 -22.73
CA VAL A 155 -22.95 -5.90 -22.21
C VAL A 155 -21.41 -5.80 -22.25
N VAL A 156 -20.69 -6.86 -21.87
CA VAL A 156 -19.23 -6.90 -21.95
C VAL A 156 -18.74 -6.73 -23.38
N ALA A 157 -19.31 -7.49 -24.33
CA ALA A 157 -18.92 -7.46 -25.73
C ALA A 157 -19.20 -6.09 -26.40
N GLU A 158 -20.33 -5.47 -26.08
CA GLU A 158 -20.69 -4.14 -26.55
C GLU A 158 -19.77 -3.08 -25.96
N THR A 159 -19.42 -3.20 -24.68
CA THR A 159 -18.45 -2.31 -24.01
C THR A 159 -17.10 -2.37 -24.71
N LEU A 160 -16.55 -3.58 -24.93
CA LEU A 160 -15.27 -3.77 -25.61
C LEU A 160 -15.30 -3.18 -27.03
N SER A 161 -16.37 -3.45 -27.77
CA SER A 161 -16.55 -2.96 -29.13
C SER A 161 -16.61 -1.43 -29.18
N ALA A 162 -17.39 -0.81 -28.29
CA ALA A 162 -17.55 0.63 -28.22
C ALA A 162 -16.25 1.34 -27.80
N VAL A 163 -15.50 0.77 -26.86
CA VAL A 163 -14.20 1.30 -26.43
C VAL A 163 -13.17 1.21 -27.56
N MET A 164 -13.07 0.05 -28.24
CA MET A 164 -12.15 -0.13 -29.36
C MET A 164 -12.50 0.73 -30.58
N ALA A 165 -13.77 1.09 -30.74
CA ALA A 165 -14.22 2.04 -31.75
C ALA A 165 -14.05 3.51 -31.33
N GLY A 166 -13.65 3.80 -30.08
CA GLY A 166 -13.51 5.16 -29.56
C GLY A 166 -14.86 5.88 -29.34
N THR A 167 -15.96 5.14 -29.25
CA THR A 167 -17.33 5.72 -29.21
C THR A 167 -17.91 5.81 -27.82
N LEU A 168 -17.34 5.11 -26.83
CA LEU A 168 -17.95 5.00 -25.50
C LEU A 168 -17.78 6.27 -24.64
N PHE A 169 -16.61 6.92 -24.70
CA PHE A 169 -16.25 7.99 -23.76
C PHE A 169 -16.38 9.42 -24.32
N GLY A 170 -16.56 9.55 -25.65
CA GLY A 170 -16.51 10.85 -26.34
C GLY A 170 -15.12 11.47 -26.38
N ASP A 171 -15.05 12.71 -26.85
CA ASP A 171 -13.80 13.46 -26.97
C ASP A 171 -13.34 14.00 -25.61
N PRO A 172 -12.04 13.88 -25.27
CA PRO A 172 -11.51 14.42 -24.02
C PRO A 172 -11.55 15.96 -24.03
N PRO A 173 -11.96 16.62 -22.93
CA PRO A 173 -11.99 18.08 -22.87
C PRO A 173 -10.57 18.67 -22.70
N GLY A 174 -10.35 19.85 -23.29
CA GLY A 174 -9.15 20.65 -23.06
C GLY A 174 -7.87 19.98 -23.56
N ASP A 175 -6.88 19.87 -22.67
CA ASP A 175 -5.55 19.30 -22.92
C ASP A 175 -5.42 17.83 -22.51
N LEU A 176 -6.55 17.16 -22.22
CA LEU A 176 -6.57 15.75 -21.88
C LEU A 176 -6.38 14.86 -23.12
N LYS A 177 -5.73 13.71 -22.93
CA LYS A 177 -5.54 12.67 -23.94
C LYS A 177 -6.37 11.43 -23.61
N SER A 178 -6.93 10.76 -24.61
CA SER A 178 -7.68 9.52 -24.40
C SER A 178 -6.75 8.39 -23.93
N LYS A 179 -7.23 7.56 -23.00
CA LYS A 179 -6.54 6.30 -22.64
C LYS A 179 -6.47 5.31 -23.81
N GLN A 180 -7.32 5.48 -24.82
CA GLN A 180 -7.30 4.67 -26.05
C GLN A 180 -6.29 5.16 -27.09
N ASP A 181 -5.65 6.31 -26.86
CA ASP A 181 -4.57 6.81 -27.72
C ASP A 181 -3.22 6.17 -27.34
N LYS A 182 -3.20 4.84 -27.36
CA LYS A 182 -2.03 3.99 -27.13
C LYS A 182 -1.85 3.01 -28.32
N PRO A 183 -0.63 2.47 -28.54
CA PRO A 183 -0.27 1.80 -29.79
C PRO A 183 -1.21 0.67 -30.23
N ASP A 184 -1.73 -0.10 -29.28
CA ASP A 184 -2.54 -1.30 -29.48
C ASP A 184 -4.05 -1.03 -29.61
N THR A 185 -4.51 0.19 -29.33
CA THR A 185 -5.94 0.58 -29.47
C THR A 185 -6.16 1.68 -30.50
N GLN A 186 -5.13 2.45 -30.87
CA GLN A 186 -5.24 3.52 -31.87
C GLN A 186 -5.66 3.01 -33.27
N GLY A 187 -5.26 1.78 -33.63
CA GLY A 187 -5.68 1.11 -34.86
C GLY A 187 -6.84 0.12 -34.67
N GLY A 188 -7.51 0.17 -33.52
CA GLY A 188 -8.50 -0.82 -33.10
C GLY A 188 -7.93 -2.24 -33.11
N TRP A 189 -8.80 -3.23 -33.36
CA TRP A 189 -8.42 -4.64 -33.34
C TRP A 189 -7.34 -5.04 -34.35
N ARG A 190 -7.18 -4.29 -35.46
CA ARG A 190 -6.09 -4.53 -36.41
C ARG A 190 -4.72 -4.29 -35.78
N ALA A 191 -4.60 -3.31 -34.89
CA ALA A 191 -3.35 -3.08 -34.16
C ALA A 191 -3.05 -4.22 -33.18
N VAL A 192 -4.06 -4.68 -32.43
CA VAL A 192 -3.98 -5.85 -31.55
C VAL A 192 -3.48 -7.08 -32.32
N GLN A 193 -4.13 -7.40 -33.45
CA GLN A 193 -3.76 -8.51 -34.31
C GLN A 193 -2.30 -8.39 -34.82
N GLY A 194 -1.90 -7.17 -35.21
CA GLY A 194 -0.54 -6.88 -35.64
C GLY A 194 0.50 -7.25 -34.57
N PHE A 195 0.26 -6.85 -33.32
CA PHE A 195 1.13 -7.20 -32.20
C PHE A 195 1.09 -8.68 -31.82
N ALA A 196 -0.09 -9.31 -31.85
CA ALA A 196 -0.22 -10.74 -31.57
C ALA A 196 0.57 -11.59 -32.59
N SER A 197 0.58 -11.20 -33.86
CA SER A 197 1.21 -11.98 -34.94
C SER A 197 2.70 -11.70 -35.12
N HIS A 198 3.14 -10.46 -34.89
CA HIS A 198 4.52 -10.02 -35.20
C HIS A 198 5.35 -9.69 -33.95
N GLY A 199 4.75 -9.79 -32.76
CA GLY A 199 5.35 -9.40 -31.50
C GLY A 199 5.36 -7.88 -31.26
N VAL A 200 5.87 -7.49 -30.10
CA VAL A 200 5.95 -6.09 -29.66
C VAL A 200 7.41 -5.64 -29.67
N PRO A 201 7.75 -4.51 -30.34
CA PRO A 201 9.09 -3.96 -30.28
C PRO A 201 9.53 -3.68 -28.84
N TYR A 202 10.78 -3.99 -28.49
CA TYR A 202 11.26 -3.82 -27.11
C TYR A 202 11.15 -2.36 -26.61
N SER A 203 11.36 -1.38 -27.49
CA SER A 203 11.16 0.04 -27.17
C SER A 203 9.72 0.35 -26.75
N MET A 204 8.73 -0.32 -27.35
CA MET A 204 7.33 -0.17 -27.00
C MET A 204 6.99 -0.82 -25.66
N LEU A 205 7.57 -1.99 -25.38
CA LEU A 205 7.46 -2.61 -24.05
C LEU A 205 8.04 -1.69 -22.96
N LEU A 206 9.21 -1.09 -23.20
CA LEU A 206 9.82 -0.14 -22.28
C LEU A 206 8.99 1.15 -22.12
N HIS A 207 8.38 1.65 -23.20
CA HIS A 207 7.46 2.78 -23.13
C HIS A 207 6.25 2.48 -22.25
N GLN A 208 5.62 1.29 -22.39
CA GLN A 208 4.51 0.90 -21.53
C GLN A 208 4.93 0.78 -20.05
N ARG A 209 6.15 0.30 -19.77
CA ARG A 209 6.72 0.31 -18.40
C ARG A 209 6.94 1.72 -17.87
N HIS A 210 7.38 2.66 -18.71
CA HIS A 210 7.52 4.06 -18.33
C HIS A 210 6.14 4.70 -18.07
N TYR A 211 5.13 4.36 -18.86
CA TYR A 211 3.79 4.93 -18.79
C TYR A 211 2.98 4.44 -17.59
N GLY A 212 3.04 3.14 -17.25
CA GLY A 212 2.22 2.52 -16.19
C GLY A 212 2.97 1.83 -15.06
N GLY A 213 4.29 1.62 -15.19
CA GLY A 213 5.10 0.88 -14.22
C GLY A 213 4.97 -0.65 -14.34
N ALA A 214 6.08 -1.38 -14.17
CA ALA A 214 6.10 -2.84 -14.36
C ALA A 214 5.26 -3.63 -13.34
N PHE A 215 5.23 -3.17 -12.08
CA PHE A 215 4.59 -3.90 -10.96
C PHE A 215 3.44 -3.13 -10.32
N ARG A 216 2.92 -2.06 -10.95
CA ARG A 216 1.96 -1.16 -10.31
C ARG A 216 0.70 -1.87 -9.85
N GLN A 217 0.12 -2.72 -10.70
CA GLN A 217 -1.08 -3.49 -10.36
C GLN A 217 -0.86 -4.49 -9.22
N VAL A 218 0.33 -5.12 -9.17
CA VAL A 218 0.67 -6.06 -8.08
C VAL A 218 0.88 -5.30 -6.77
N LEU A 219 1.57 -4.16 -6.82
CA LEU A 219 1.81 -3.30 -5.66
C LEU A 219 0.50 -2.77 -5.08
N ASP A 220 -0.42 -2.33 -5.92
CA ASP A 220 -1.73 -1.85 -5.47
C ASP A 220 -2.54 -3.00 -4.83
N ALA A 221 -2.56 -4.18 -5.47
CA ALA A 221 -3.29 -5.36 -4.99
C ALA A 221 -2.69 -6.04 -3.75
N THR A 222 -1.42 -5.79 -3.44
CA THR A 222 -0.70 -6.38 -2.28
C THR A 222 -0.32 -5.34 -1.22
N SER A 223 -0.88 -4.14 -1.32
CA SER A 223 -0.57 -3.02 -0.42
C SER A 223 -0.87 -3.33 1.05
N SER A 224 -1.94 -4.07 1.36
CA SER A 224 -2.26 -4.51 2.72
C SER A 224 -1.19 -5.45 3.29
N LYS A 225 -0.76 -6.46 2.50
CA LYS A 225 0.28 -7.44 2.90
C LYS A 225 1.60 -6.76 3.29
N ARG A 226 1.92 -5.62 2.68
CA ARG A 226 3.11 -4.84 3.05
C ARG A 226 2.94 -4.14 4.40
N GLY A 227 1.74 -3.68 4.72
CA GLY A 227 1.40 -3.18 6.06
C GLY A 227 1.54 -4.31 7.08
N ASP A 228 0.90 -5.44 6.80
CA ASP A 228 0.92 -6.64 7.65
C ASP A 228 2.35 -7.11 7.93
N LEU A 229 3.27 -7.05 6.96
CA LEU A 229 4.65 -7.50 7.16
C LEU A 229 5.36 -6.82 8.34
N ILE A 230 5.13 -5.52 8.56
CA ILE A 230 5.74 -4.80 9.68
C ILE A 230 5.07 -5.21 11.00
N GLU A 231 3.75 -5.26 10.99
CA GLU A 231 2.97 -5.62 12.18
C GLU A 231 3.19 -7.08 12.59
N ASP A 232 3.26 -8.00 11.64
CA ASP A 232 3.54 -9.42 11.85
C ASP A 232 4.92 -9.62 12.48
N ALA A 233 5.92 -8.84 12.06
CA ALA A 233 7.26 -8.88 12.65
C ALA A 233 7.26 -8.36 14.10
N VAL A 234 6.49 -7.32 14.39
CA VAL A 234 6.31 -6.81 15.77
C VAL A 234 5.57 -7.85 16.62
N GLU A 235 4.51 -8.44 16.09
CA GLU A 235 3.73 -9.46 16.78
C GLU A 235 4.58 -10.71 17.09
N ALA A 236 5.38 -11.17 16.12
CA ALA A 236 6.32 -12.27 16.32
C ALA A 236 7.34 -11.93 17.41
N LEU A 237 7.92 -10.73 17.39
CA LEU A 237 8.84 -10.29 18.45
C LEU A 237 8.19 -10.35 19.84
N PHE A 238 6.93 -9.90 19.97
CA PHE A 238 6.22 -9.95 21.25
C PHE A 238 5.91 -11.37 21.70
N LYS A 239 5.43 -12.24 20.79
CA LYS A 239 5.18 -13.67 21.08
C LYS A 239 6.45 -14.38 21.54
N ASP A 240 7.53 -14.25 20.76
CA ASP A 240 8.80 -14.94 21.02
C ASP A 240 9.45 -14.52 22.35
N ASN A 241 9.07 -13.36 22.89
CA ASN A 241 9.60 -12.83 24.15
C ASN A 241 8.55 -12.78 25.27
N GLY A 242 7.37 -13.37 25.08
CA GLY A 242 6.31 -13.43 26.09
C GLY A 242 5.88 -12.05 26.59
N ILE A 243 5.72 -11.07 25.70
CA ILE A 243 5.27 -9.71 26.07
C ILE A 243 3.75 -9.65 25.96
N PRO A 244 3.00 -9.18 26.98
CA PRO A 244 1.56 -8.96 26.86
C PRO A 244 1.24 -7.78 25.92
N TYR A 245 0.40 -8.02 24.91
CA TYR A 245 0.00 -7.00 23.93
C TYR A 245 -1.44 -7.20 23.43
N ILE A 246 -2.02 -6.13 22.87
CA ILE A 246 -3.19 -6.20 22.00
C ILE A 246 -2.76 -5.65 20.63
N ARG A 247 -2.94 -6.45 19.57
CA ARG A 247 -2.85 -5.99 18.18
C ARG A 247 -4.22 -5.49 17.73
N THR A 248 -4.27 -4.28 17.20
CA THR A 248 -5.51 -3.68 16.70
C THR A 248 -5.90 -4.32 15.38
N GLY A 249 -7.15 -4.74 15.29
CA GLY A 249 -7.81 -5.23 14.09
C GLY A 249 -9.19 -4.59 13.91
N SER A 250 -9.90 -4.97 12.86
CA SER A 250 -11.23 -4.42 12.53
C SER A 250 -12.33 -4.73 13.55
N HIS A 251 -12.11 -5.71 14.44
CA HIS A 251 -13.14 -6.25 15.33
C HIS A 251 -12.93 -5.92 16.82
N ASN A 252 -11.78 -5.38 17.20
CA ASN A 252 -11.37 -5.20 18.59
C ASN A 252 -10.84 -3.77 18.89
N GLN A 253 -11.17 -2.78 18.05
CA GLN A 253 -10.74 -1.39 18.30
C GLN A 253 -11.35 -0.83 19.59
N GLY A 254 -12.60 -1.22 19.89
CA GLY A 254 -13.29 -0.81 21.12
C GLY A 254 -12.64 -1.38 22.38
N ASP A 255 -12.01 -2.55 22.30
CA ASP A 255 -11.39 -3.23 23.44
C ASP A 255 -10.25 -2.40 24.05
N ILE A 256 -9.46 -1.71 23.22
CA ILE A 256 -8.36 -0.87 23.68
C ILE A 256 -8.90 0.40 24.37
N GLU A 257 -9.96 0.99 23.83
CA GLU A 257 -10.63 2.13 24.46
C GLU A 257 -11.25 1.71 25.80
N GLU A 258 -11.97 0.59 25.86
CA GLU A 258 -12.64 0.13 27.07
C GLU A 258 -11.65 -0.26 28.18
N ARG A 259 -10.54 -0.93 27.82
CA ARG A 259 -9.57 -1.47 28.78
C ARG A 259 -8.55 -0.44 29.26
N PHE A 260 -8.08 0.44 28.36
CA PHE A 260 -6.96 1.34 28.64
C PHE A 260 -7.30 2.82 28.45
N GLU A 261 -8.57 3.13 28.18
CA GLU A 261 -9.05 4.48 27.91
C GLU A 261 -8.34 5.17 26.73
N VAL A 262 -7.78 4.43 25.77
CA VAL A 262 -7.16 5.02 24.58
C VAL A 262 -8.26 5.46 23.59
N ARG A 263 -8.41 6.78 23.41
CA ARG A 263 -9.53 7.42 22.68
C ARG A 263 -9.16 7.86 21.26
N VAL A 264 -7.90 7.77 20.88
CA VAL A 264 -7.47 8.10 19.52
C VAL A 264 -8.11 7.12 18.54
N THR A 265 -8.77 7.65 17.50
CA THR A 265 -9.44 6.84 16.47
C THR A 265 -8.78 7.04 15.09
N PRO A 266 -8.45 5.96 14.36
CA PRO A 266 -8.42 4.56 14.83
C PRO A 266 -7.43 4.37 16.01
N ALA A 267 -7.56 3.28 16.77
CA ALA A 267 -6.62 2.91 17.83
C ALA A 267 -5.19 2.69 17.29
N PRO A 268 -4.12 2.80 18.11
CA PRO A 268 -2.75 2.49 17.67
C PRO A 268 -2.63 1.04 17.20
N ASP A 269 -1.69 0.73 16.31
CA ASP A 269 -1.55 -0.63 15.75
C ASP A 269 -1.29 -1.69 16.85
N PHE A 270 -0.57 -1.33 17.92
CA PHE A 270 -0.43 -2.16 19.12
C PHE A 270 -0.50 -1.33 20.41
N VAL A 271 -0.96 -1.98 21.48
CA VAL A 271 -0.69 -1.58 22.87
C VAL A 271 -0.02 -2.72 23.62
N VAL A 272 0.88 -2.40 24.55
CA VAL A 272 1.50 -3.37 25.46
C VAL A 272 1.21 -3.01 26.91
N PHE A 273 1.04 -4.01 27.75
CA PHE A 273 0.61 -3.85 29.14
C PHE A 273 1.37 -4.81 30.08
N ASP A 274 1.29 -4.59 31.39
CA ASP A 274 1.91 -5.46 32.39
C ASP A 274 0.90 -6.48 32.99
N ASP A 275 1.37 -7.32 33.91
CA ASP A 275 0.58 -8.36 34.59
C ASP A 275 -0.59 -7.80 35.43
N SER A 276 -0.50 -6.53 35.79
CA SER A 276 -1.51 -5.79 36.55
C SER A 276 -2.51 -5.08 35.65
N ASP A 277 -2.51 -5.44 34.36
CA ASP A 277 -3.34 -4.86 33.32
C ASP A 277 -3.17 -3.34 33.12
N THR A 278 -1.97 -2.82 33.39
CA THR A 278 -1.67 -1.40 33.20
C THR A 278 -1.03 -1.18 31.83
N LEU A 279 -1.55 -0.20 31.08
CA LEU A 279 -0.96 0.20 29.80
C LEU A 279 0.50 0.69 29.99
N ARG A 280 1.42 0.14 29.20
CA ARG A 280 2.86 0.44 29.29
C ARG A 280 3.43 1.15 28.09
N ALA A 281 2.92 0.88 26.89
CA ALA A 281 3.28 1.63 25.68
C ALA A 281 2.22 1.50 24.57
N MET A 282 2.25 2.44 23.64
CA MET A 282 1.52 2.39 22.36
C MET A 282 2.53 2.29 21.21
N LEU A 283 2.21 1.52 20.17
CA LEU A 283 3.04 1.42 18.97
C LEU A 283 2.23 1.62 17.70
N GLU A 284 2.86 2.27 16.72
CA GLU A 284 2.31 2.45 15.38
C GLU A 284 3.32 1.99 14.32
N CYS A 285 2.86 1.13 13.42
CA CYS A 285 3.60 0.57 12.30
C CYS A 285 3.25 1.30 11.00
N LYS A 286 4.24 1.80 10.26
CA LYS A 286 3.99 2.50 8.98
C LYS A 286 5.05 2.23 7.91
N GLY A 287 4.62 1.58 6.83
CA GLY A 287 5.39 1.42 5.59
C GLY A 287 5.06 2.47 4.52
N THR A 288 6.07 3.02 3.83
CA THR A 288 5.91 3.79 2.58
C THR A 288 7.24 4.04 1.85
N ASN A 289 7.20 3.99 0.51
CA ASN A 289 8.32 4.36 -0.36
C ASN A 289 8.18 5.75 -1.00
N ASN A 290 7.06 6.44 -0.73
CA ASN A 290 6.80 7.78 -1.25
C ASN A 290 6.89 8.80 -0.10
N GLY A 291 7.74 9.83 -0.26
CA GLY A 291 7.94 10.86 0.75
C GLY A 291 6.78 11.83 0.95
N GLY A 292 5.86 11.95 -0.02
CA GLY A 292 4.59 12.65 0.16
C GLY A 292 3.65 11.85 1.06
N THR A 293 3.46 10.57 0.76
CA THR A 293 2.69 9.65 1.61
C THR A 293 3.29 9.50 3.01
N ALA A 294 4.61 9.56 3.15
CA ALA A 294 5.28 9.55 4.45
C ALA A 294 4.93 10.78 5.30
N ARG A 295 4.82 11.96 4.68
CA ARG A 295 4.38 13.18 5.37
C ARG A 295 2.96 13.01 5.94
N ASP A 296 2.03 12.51 5.14
CA ASP A 296 0.64 12.31 5.58
C ASP A 296 0.57 11.30 6.74
N LYS A 297 1.38 10.24 6.66
CA LYS A 297 1.50 9.23 7.71
C LYS A 297 2.19 9.77 8.97
N ALA A 298 3.12 10.72 8.88
CA ALA A 298 3.79 11.31 10.03
C ALA A 298 2.82 12.04 10.97
N LEU A 299 1.79 12.69 10.44
CA LEU A 299 0.74 13.39 11.21
C LEU A 299 -0.03 12.48 12.18
N ARG A 300 0.06 11.16 11.99
CA ARG A 300 -0.52 10.18 12.91
C ARG A 300 0.20 10.15 14.25
N PHE A 301 1.52 10.30 14.25
CA PHE A 301 2.34 10.25 15.47
C PHE A 301 2.13 11.45 16.37
N GLU A 302 1.84 12.63 15.80
CA GLU A 302 1.47 13.81 16.57
C GLU A 302 0.20 13.58 17.40
N ARG A 303 -0.85 13.01 16.78
CA ARG A 303 -2.10 12.67 17.47
C ARG A 303 -1.90 11.61 18.54
N LEU A 304 -1.09 10.59 18.26
CA LEU A 304 -0.76 9.55 19.23
C LEU A 304 0.10 10.08 20.38
N ARG A 305 0.94 11.09 20.14
CA ARG A 305 1.72 11.75 21.18
C ARG A 305 0.84 12.56 22.11
N ASP A 306 -0.13 13.31 21.59
CA ASP A 306 -1.09 14.03 22.42
C ASP A 306 -1.85 13.05 23.34
N GLU A 307 -2.19 11.89 22.81
CA GLU A 307 -2.83 10.81 23.56
C GLU A 307 -1.90 10.19 24.61
N SER A 308 -0.64 9.95 24.26
CA SER A 308 0.42 9.53 25.19
C SER A 308 0.55 10.49 26.37
N ILE A 309 0.54 11.80 26.11
CA ILE A 309 0.61 12.84 27.14
C ILE A 309 -0.65 12.80 28.02
N ARG A 310 -1.84 12.69 27.42
CA ARG A 310 -3.11 12.60 28.14
C ARG A 310 -3.15 11.41 29.10
N LEU A 311 -2.55 10.29 28.71
CA LEU A 311 -2.46 9.06 29.50
C LEU A 311 -1.29 9.08 30.51
N GLY A 312 -0.68 10.23 30.78
CA GLY A 312 0.39 10.37 31.78
C GLY A 312 1.80 10.15 31.24
N GLY A 313 2.00 10.31 29.93
CA GLY A 313 3.32 10.19 29.29
C GLY A 313 3.69 8.74 28.94
N ILE A 314 2.70 7.92 28.59
CA ILE A 314 2.91 6.53 28.14
C ILE A 314 3.83 6.52 26.91
N PRO A 315 4.93 5.75 26.90
CA PRO A 315 5.81 5.65 25.74
C PRO A 315 5.07 5.37 24.43
N LEU A 316 5.37 6.17 23.40
CA LEU A 316 4.93 5.96 22.01
C LEU A 316 6.12 5.50 21.18
N LEU A 317 5.95 4.44 20.40
CA LEU A 317 6.98 3.93 19.49
C LEU A 317 6.50 3.90 18.05
N ALA A 318 7.45 4.06 17.13
CA ALA A 318 7.24 3.90 15.71
C ALA A 318 8.02 2.70 15.18
N VAL A 319 7.39 1.87 14.35
CA VAL A 319 8.08 0.86 13.54
C VAL A 319 7.85 1.18 12.08
N LEU A 320 8.91 1.59 11.38
CA LEU A 320 8.84 2.20 10.06
C LEU A 320 9.49 1.32 8.99
N GLY A 321 8.88 1.32 7.81
CA GLY A 321 9.40 0.65 6.62
C GLY A 321 9.38 1.55 5.39
N GLY A 322 10.36 1.36 4.52
CA GLY A 322 10.44 2.01 3.21
C GLY A 322 11.15 3.36 3.18
N ILE A 323 11.66 3.69 2.00
CA ILE A 323 12.57 4.83 1.79
C ILE A 323 11.86 6.19 1.82
N GLY A 324 10.52 6.22 1.86
CA GLY A 324 9.76 7.46 1.96
C GLY A 324 10.13 8.27 3.21
N TRP A 325 10.53 7.57 4.29
CA TRP A 325 10.99 8.15 5.55
C TRP A 325 12.39 8.80 5.48
N ALA A 326 13.16 8.60 4.41
CA ALA A 326 14.45 9.28 4.22
C ALA A 326 14.30 10.81 4.09
N ARG A 327 13.08 11.29 3.82
CA ARG A 327 12.73 12.70 3.83
C ARG A 327 12.61 13.22 5.27
N VAL A 328 13.69 13.73 5.85
CA VAL A 328 13.73 13.97 7.29
C VAL A 328 13.01 15.23 7.79
N ASN A 329 12.99 16.32 7.03
CA ASN A 329 12.57 17.63 7.57
C ASN A 329 11.10 17.69 8.02
N ASP A 330 10.23 16.96 7.33
CA ASP A 330 8.78 17.01 7.47
C ASP A 330 8.13 15.62 7.46
N THR A 331 8.93 14.56 7.62
CA THR A 331 8.42 13.19 7.83
C THR A 331 9.08 12.55 9.04
N LEU A 332 10.29 11.99 8.93
CA LEU A 332 10.94 11.24 10.00
C LEU A 332 11.38 12.10 11.18
N GLY A 333 11.81 13.34 10.96
CA GLY A 333 12.13 14.29 12.04
C GLY A 333 10.95 14.51 12.99
N PRO A 334 9.75 14.87 12.49
CA PRO A 334 8.52 14.88 13.28
C PRO A 334 8.24 13.57 14.04
N VAL A 335 8.41 12.40 13.40
CA VAL A 335 8.21 11.11 14.10
C VAL A 335 9.22 10.90 15.23
N VAL A 336 10.49 11.25 15.01
CA VAL A 336 11.53 11.21 16.06
C VAL A 336 11.16 12.14 17.22
N ARG A 337 10.68 13.36 16.94
CA ARG A 337 10.18 14.28 17.97
C ARG A 337 9.04 13.65 18.76
N ASP A 338 8.06 13.07 18.07
CA ASP A 338 6.80 12.66 18.70
C ASP A 338 6.89 11.33 19.46
N THR A 339 7.93 10.55 19.22
CA THR A 339 8.22 9.27 19.89
C THR A 339 9.36 9.35 20.91
N ASP A 340 9.89 10.56 21.17
CA ASP A 340 11.17 10.78 21.86
C ASP A 340 12.33 9.95 21.26
N GLY A 341 12.27 9.67 19.95
CA GLY A 341 13.24 8.87 19.22
C GLY A 341 13.05 7.36 19.34
N ARG A 342 11.96 6.85 19.89
CA ARG A 342 11.65 5.41 19.87
C ARG A 342 11.18 4.97 18.48
N VAL A 343 12.09 5.03 17.51
CA VAL A 343 11.83 4.70 16.12
C VAL A 343 12.68 3.51 15.71
N PHE A 344 12.01 2.46 15.25
CA PHE A 344 12.59 1.21 14.82
C PHE A 344 12.21 0.91 13.38
N THR A 345 12.91 -0.03 12.79
CA THR A 345 12.70 -0.61 11.47
C THR A 345 12.85 -2.11 11.61
N LEU A 346 12.50 -2.89 10.58
CA LEU A 346 12.75 -4.34 10.62
C LEU A 346 14.22 -4.69 10.83
N ALA A 347 15.15 -3.83 10.38
CA ALA A 347 16.59 -4.08 10.47
C ALA A 347 17.12 -3.99 11.92
N ASN A 348 16.46 -3.20 12.78
CA ASN A 348 16.86 -3.02 14.18
C ASN A 348 15.72 -3.29 15.16
N LEU A 349 14.65 -3.98 14.71
CA LEU A 349 13.48 -4.28 15.51
C LEU A 349 13.80 -5.00 16.85
N PRO A 350 14.74 -5.97 16.91
CA PRO A 350 15.12 -6.60 18.18
C PRO A 350 15.64 -5.62 19.23
N GLU A 351 16.24 -4.50 18.83
CA GLU A 351 16.74 -3.49 19.77
C GLU A 351 15.61 -2.79 20.54
N MET A 352 14.36 -2.86 20.05
CA MET A 352 13.19 -2.34 20.74
C MET A 352 13.00 -2.99 22.11
N LEU A 353 13.43 -4.23 22.29
CA LEU A 353 13.37 -4.91 23.59
C LEU A 353 14.31 -4.31 24.65
N THR A 354 15.24 -3.45 24.24
CA THR A 354 16.25 -2.84 25.13
C THR A 354 15.85 -1.47 25.67
N VAL A 355 14.74 -0.89 25.18
CA VAL A 355 14.26 0.44 25.61
C VAL A 355 13.05 0.31 26.53
N ALA A 356 12.95 1.18 27.54
CA ALA A 356 11.78 1.21 28.39
C ALA A 356 10.48 1.41 27.57
N PRO A 357 9.43 0.60 27.85
CA PRO A 357 9.26 -0.28 29.02
C PRO A 357 9.66 -1.75 28.83
N PHE A 358 10.08 -2.18 27.63
CA PHE A 358 10.15 -3.60 27.25
C PHE A 358 11.02 -4.50 28.14
N PRO A 359 12.19 -4.07 28.66
CA PRO A 359 12.98 -4.93 29.56
C PRO A 359 12.19 -5.45 30.77
N SER A 360 11.17 -4.71 31.22
CA SER A 360 10.31 -5.11 32.34
C SER A 360 9.11 -5.98 31.95
N LEU A 361 8.85 -6.17 30.65
CA LEU A 361 7.67 -6.87 30.13
C LEU A 361 7.96 -8.26 29.55
N ILE A 362 9.24 -8.60 29.39
CA ILE A 362 9.67 -9.89 28.83
C ILE A 362 9.23 -11.02 29.78
N GLY A 363 8.57 -12.04 29.21
CA GLY A 363 8.12 -13.23 29.92
C GLY A 363 6.91 -13.03 30.84
N LEU A 364 6.16 -11.93 30.68
CA LEU A 364 4.93 -11.69 31.46
C LEU A 364 3.67 -12.30 30.84
N ALA A 365 3.69 -12.63 29.54
CA ALA A 365 2.60 -13.37 28.92
C ALA A 365 2.67 -14.85 29.37
N ALA A 366 1.55 -15.38 29.87
CA ALA A 366 1.40 -16.80 30.10
C ALA A 366 1.25 -17.53 28.75
N ASP A 367 1.85 -18.73 28.64
CA ASP A 367 1.66 -19.64 27.49
C ASP A 367 0.18 -19.96 27.22
#